data_AF-A0A564ZPD4-F1
#
_entry.id   AF-A0A564ZPD4-F1
#
_cell.length_a   1.000
_cell.length_b   1.000
_cell.length_c   1.000
_cell.angle_alpha   90.00
_cell.angle_beta   90.00
_cell.angle_gamma   90.00
#
_symmetry.space_group_name_H-M   'P 1'
#
loop_
_entity.id
_entity.type
_entity.pdbx_description
1 polymer ?
#
loop_
_entity_poly.entity_id
_entity_poly.type
_entity_poly.pdbx_seq_one_letter_code
_entity_poly.pdbx_strand_id
1 'polypeptide(L)'
;MITAFIKRVSGLWIMILLPALSYAGVPSGHYENHFDQQHGVWDLTGSYDESDLGISALTTLVQDDKGKIIGQGRMTGTDDGIYVEADLRISGSIKSTGDITRAVLKGKLIGIATDGYQVVKIKGKITYTYDVDKPSNRLIGTVKGKICAKGGGCQSFNDADQMDFPPGEDGTWNLVMDIQNVDGKTLIGTASAVLSNGRTEPLTLKGKYNTQTDLAKLGLKGSGGKFSIQAQEVLGQLIFQSLKGKLLGQTVTQ
;
A
#
# COMPACT_ATOMS: atom_id res chain seq x y z
N MET A 1 50.57 -51.94 -65.80
CA MET A 1 49.26 -51.29 -65.61
C MET A 1 49.10 -51.01 -64.13
N ILE A 2 49.09 -49.73 -63.77
CA ILE A 2 49.10 -49.21 -62.40
C ILE A 2 47.69 -48.67 -62.12
N THR A 3 47.05 -49.12 -61.05
CA THR A 3 45.84 -48.43 -60.55
C THR A 3 45.81 -48.45 -59.02
N ALA A 4 45.75 -47.25 -58.45
CA ALA A 4 46.06 -46.91 -57.07
C ALA A 4 44.82 -46.97 -56.14
N PHE A 5 45.09 -47.24 -54.87
CA PHE A 5 44.16 -47.19 -53.74
C PHE A 5 43.97 -45.74 -53.25
N ILE A 6 42.73 -45.25 -53.18
CA ILE A 6 42.38 -43.97 -52.54
C ILE A 6 41.59 -44.25 -51.25
N LYS A 7 42.22 -44.05 -50.09
CA LYS A 7 41.55 -44.01 -48.78
C LYS A 7 40.97 -42.62 -48.56
N ARG A 8 39.64 -42.51 -48.43
CA ARG A 8 38.94 -41.30 -47.97
C ARG A 8 38.95 -41.27 -46.44
N VAL A 9 39.53 -40.22 -45.85
CA VAL A 9 39.41 -39.89 -44.43
C VAL A 9 38.32 -38.82 -44.32
N SER A 10 37.16 -39.20 -43.79
CA SER A 10 36.06 -38.27 -43.51
C SER A 10 36.26 -37.69 -42.11
N GLY A 11 36.75 -36.45 -42.02
CA GLY A 11 36.86 -35.70 -40.78
C GLY A 11 35.52 -35.09 -40.38
N LEU A 12 34.89 -35.63 -39.35
CA LEU A 12 33.71 -35.08 -38.69
C LEU A 12 34.14 -33.96 -37.74
N TRP A 13 33.95 -32.70 -38.14
CA TRP A 13 34.18 -31.54 -37.27
C TRP A 13 33.00 -31.38 -36.30
N ILE A 14 33.19 -31.77 -35.04
CA ILE A 14 32.25 -31.47 -33.95
C ILE A 14 32.50 -30.02 -33.54
N MET A 15 31.64 -29.10 -33.99
CA MET A 15 31.58 -27.74 -33.43
C MET A 15 30.99 -27.84 -32.01
N ILE A 16 31.86 -27.74 -31.01
CA ILE A 16 31.45 -27.54 -29.62
C ILE A 16 30.94 -26.11 -29.50
N LEU A 17 29.62 -25.94 -29.54
CA LEU A 17 28.95 -24.71 -29.08
C LEU A 17 29.15 -24.62 -27.57
N LEU A 18 30.21 -23.94 -27.15
CA LEU A 18 30.34 -23.49 -25.76
C LEU A 18 29.22 -22.47 -25.54
N PRO A 19 28.28 -22.70 -24.61
CA PRO A 19 27.33 -21.67 -24.23
C PRO A 19 28.17 -20.49 -23.73
N ALA A 20 28.08 -19.34 -24.40
CA ALA A 20 28.61 -18.11 -23.87
C ALA A 20 27.95 -17.90 -22.51
N LEU A 21 28.75 -18.05 -21.44
CA LEU A 21 28.32 -17.70 -20.09
C LEU A 21 28.11 -16.18 -20.09
N SER A 22 26.90 -15.76 -20.45
CA SER A 22 26.43 -14.41 -20.24
C SER A 22 26.34 -14.22 -18.73
N TYR A 23 27.42 -13.74 -18.12
CA TYR A 23 27.35 -13.22 -16.77
C TYR A 23 26.35 -12.08 -16.76
N ALA A 24 25.36 -12.13 -15.88
CA ALA A 24 24.49 -10.99 -15.70
C ALA A 24 25.32 -9.76 -15.30
N GLY A 25 24.86 -8.59 -15.72
CA GLY A 25 25.48 -7.33 -15.36
C GLY A 25 25.34 -7.04 -13.86
N VAL A 26 26.25 -6.21 -13.34
CA VAL A 26 26.03 -5.57 -12.04
C VAL A 26 24.89 -4.56 -12.23
N PRO A 27 23.81 -4.61 -11.42
CA PRO A 27 22.66 -3.73 -11.59
C PRO A 27 23.06 -2.25 -11.64
N SER A 28 22.67 -1.58 -12.73
CA SER A 28 22.91 -0.16 -12.94
C SER A 28 21.93 0.38 -13.98
N GLY A 29 21.19 1.43 -13.62
CA GLY A 29 20.19 2.03 -14.49
C GLY A 29 18.85 2.24 -13.80
N HIS A 30 17.83 2.44 -14.62
CA HIS A 30 16.46 2.68 -14.20
C HIS A 30 15.66 1.37 -14.23
N TYR A 31 14.95 1.08 -13.15
CA TYR A 31 14.12 -0.12 -13.03
C TYR A 31 12.75 0.23 -12.45
N GLU A 32 11.70 -0.38 -12.99
CA GLU A 32 10.34 -0.24 -12.50
C GLU A 32 9.75 -1.63 -12.22
N ASN A 33 9.14 -1.80 -11.06
CA ASN A 33 8.47 -3.03 -10.65
C ASN A 33 7.03 -2.71 -10.26
N HIS A 34 6.07 -3.38 -10.88
CA HIS A 34 4.65 -3.23 -10.59
C HIS A 34 4.17 -4.25 -9.56
N PHE A 35 3.38 -3.80 -8.59
CA PHE A 35 2.77 -4.61 -7.55
C PHE A 35 1.26 -4.54 -7.65
N ASP A 36 0.64 -5.72 -7.74
CA ASP A 36 -0.81 -5.89 -7.73
C ASP A 36 -1.39 -5.84 -6.31
N GLN A 37 -2.70 -6.06 -6.22
CA GLN A 37 -3.44 -6.06 -4.95
C GLN A 37 -3.02 -7.17 -3.99
N GLN A 38 -2.37 -8.25 -4.46
CA GLN A 38 -1.88 -9.29 -3.57
C GLN A 38 -0.84 -8.70 -2.60
N HIS A 39 -0.02 -7.78 -3.10
CA HIS A 39 1.02 -7.04 -2.37
C HIS A 39 0.64 -5.58 -2.13
N GLY A 40 -0.67 -5.31 -2.10
CA GLY A 40 -1.20 -3.96 -2.16
C GLY A 40 -0.88 -3.10 -0.94
N VAL A 41 -0.92 -1.79 -1.15
CA VAL A 41 -0.75 -0.76 -0.12
C VAL A 41 -1.86 0.26 -0.31
N TRP A 42 -2.69 0.45 0.71
CA TRP A 42 -3.87 1.29 0.63
C TRP A 42 -3.64 2.65 1.29
N ASP A 43 -3.95 3.73 0.59
CA ASP A 43 -3.96 5.09 1.15
C ASP A 43 -5.40 5.57 1.39
N LEU A 44 -5.74 5.78 2.68
CA LEU A 44 -7.06 6.27 3.08
C LEU A 44 -7.18 7.79 3.06
N THR A 45 -6.25 8.50 2.41
CA THR A 45 -6.32 9.94 2.25
C THR A 45 -7.39 10.31 1.22
N GLY A 46 -8.37 11.12 1.63
CA GLY A 46 -9.45 11.52 0.74
C GLY A 46 -10.65 12.08 1.48
N SER A 47 -11.65 12.47 0.69
CA SER A 47 -12.97 12.86 1.19
C SER A 47 -13.97 11.72 0.99
N TYR A 48 -14.79 11.49 1.99
CA TYR A 48 -15.79 10.43 2.07
C TYR A 48 -17.14 11.09 2.33
N ASP A 49 -18.12 10.78 1.49
CA ASP A 49 -19.50 11.24 1.62
C ASP A 49 -20.38 10.01 1.84
N GLU A 50 -20.84 9.85 3.07
CA GLU A 50 -21.70 8.75 3.48
C GLU A 50 -23.09 9.29 3.76
N SER A 51 -24.11 8.58 3.29
CA SER A 51 -25.48 8.89 3.67
C SER A 51 -26.23 7.59 3.95
N ASP A 52 -26.83 7.52 5.14
CA ASP A 52 -27.67 6.39 5.54
C ASP A 52 -28.75 6.85 6.51
N LEU A 53 -29.95 6.27 6.40
CA LEU A 53 -31.10 6.53 7.27
C LEU A 53 -31.39 8.02 7.54
N GLY A 54 -31.21 8.88 6.54
CA GLY A 54 -31.46 10.32 6.68
C GLY A 54 -30.37 11.11 7.42
N ILE A 55 -29.23 10.48 7.70
CA ILE A 55 -28.00 11.10 8.22
C ILE A 55 -26.96 11.10 7.12
N SER A 56 -26.38 12.27 6.84
CA SER A 56 -25.23 12.44 5.97
C SER A 56 -23.98 12.78 6.78
N ALA A 57 -22.84 12.22 6.39
CA ALA A 57 -21.54 12.48 6.98
C ALA A 57 -20.54 12.80 5.86
N LEU A 58 -20.04 14.03 5.86
CA LEU A 58 -18.93 14.41 4.99
C LEU A 58 -17.65 14.45 5.82
N THR A 59 -16.72 13.57 5.50
CA THR A 59 -15.46 13.38 6.24
C THR A 59 -14.27 13.56 5.31
N THR A 60 -13.16 14.09 5.83
CA THR A 60 -11.87 14.10 5.13
C THR A 60 -10.82 13.47 6.03
N LEU A 61 -10.08 12.51 5.48
CA LEU A 61 -9.01 11.78 6.13
C LEU A 61 -7.66 12.14 5.50
N VAL A 62 -6.61 12.13 6.31
CA VAL A 62 -5.22 12.27 5.89
C VAL A 62 -4.41 11.16 6.56
N GLN A 63 -3.75 10.35 5.74
CA GLN A 63 -2.86 9.28 6.17
C GLN A 63 -1.41 9.74 6.08
N ASP A 64 -0.67 9.64 7.19
CA ASP A 64 0.75 9.89 7.20
C ASP A 64 1.56 8.71 6.64
N ASP A 65 2.84 8.97 6.42
CA ASP A 65 3.86 8.05 5.93
C ASP A 65 4.03 6.78 6.78
N LYS A 66 3.47 6.74 7.99
CA LYS A 66 3.54 5.61 8.92
C LYS A 66 2.18 4.91 9.09
N GLY A 67 1.21 5.26 8.25
CA GLY A 67 -0.14 4.72 8.28
C GLY A 67 -0.99 5.27 9.42
N LYS A 68 -0.59 6.34 10.11
CA LYS A 68 -1.48 7.02 11.06
C LYS A 68 -2.46 7.88 10.30
N ILE A 69 -3.69 7.93 10.78
CA ILE A 69 -4.78 8.64 10.13
C ILE A 69 -5.28 9.72 11.08
N ILE A 70 -5.46 10.92 10.56
CA ILE A 70 -6.22 11.99 11.19
C ILE A 70 -7.34 12.40 10.24
N GLY A 71 -8.41 12.95 10.80
CA GLY A 71 -9.48 13.45 9.96
C GLY A 71 -10.46 14.33 10.70
N GLN A 72 -11.32 14.95 9.93
CA GLN A 72 -12.41 15.77 10.42
C GLN A 72 -13.61 15.59 9.51
N GLY A 73 -14.80 15.77 10.05
CA GLY A 73 -16.02 15.70 9.27
C GLY A 73 -17.17 16.42 9.95
N ARG A 74 -18.30 16.46 9.26
CA ARG A 74 -19.54 17.03 9.74
C ARG A 74 -20.65 16.04 9.45
N MET A 75 -21.44 15.75 10.47
CA MET A 75 -22.63 14.91 10.38
C MET A 75 -23.87 15.80 10.51
N THR A 76 -24.83 15.60 9.62
CA THR A 76 -26.12 16.28 9.65
C THR A 76 -27.21 15.27 9.31
N GLY A 77 -28.36 15.33 9.97
CA GLY A 77 -29.44 14.43 9.63
C GLY A 77 -30.71 14.73 10.38
N THR A 78 -31.80 14.05 10.00
CA THR A 78 -33.05 14.10 10.74
C THR A 78 -33.56 12.68 10.93
N ASP A 79 -33.92 12.34 12.16
CA ASP A 79 -34.54 11.06 12.51
C ASP A 79 -35.70 11.32 13.47
N ASP A 80 -36.88 10.77 13.18
CA ASP A 80 -38.12 10.97 13.95
C ASP A 80 -38.42 12.45 14.32
N GLY A 81 -38.12 13.38 13.40
CA GLY A 81 -38.33 14.81 13.59
C GLY A 81 -37.26 15.51 14.45
N ILE A 82 -36.23 14.80 14.89
CA ILE A 82 -35.07 15.34 15.59
C ILE A 82 -33.96 15.61 14.56
N TYR A 83 -33.65 16.88 14.36
CA TYR A 83 -32.48 17.29 13.58
C TYR A 83 -31.22 17.18 14.43
N VAL A 84 -30.17 16.60 13.86
CA VAL A 84 -28.86 16.44 14.47
C VAL A 84 -27.81 17.13 13.60
N GLU A 85 -26.90 17.84 14.25
CA GLU A 85 -25.71 18.41 13.63
C GLU A 85 -24.52 18.23 14.56
N ALA A 86 -23.43 17.64 14.05
CA ALA A 86 -22.23 17.43 14.85
C ALA A 86 -20.94 17.49 14.05
N ASP A 87 -19.91 18.00 14.69
CA ASP A 87 -18.54 17.91 14.21
C ASP A 87 -17.93 16.58 14.65
N LEU A 88 -17.21 15.96 13.73
CA LEU A 88 -16.50 14.71 13.91
C LEU A 88 -14.99 14.97 13.84
N ARG A 89 -14.24 14.48 14.84
CA ARG A 89 -12.77 14.43 14.79
C ARG A 89 -12.31 12.99 14.81
N ILE A 90 -11.49 12.61 13.84
CA ILE A 90 -11.06 11.24 13.60
C ILE A 90 -9.58 11.11 13.87
N SER A 91 -9.20 10.00 14.49
CA SER A 91 -7.82 9.57 14.64
C SER A 91 -7.75 8.05 14.51
N GLY A 92 -6.68 7.52 13.94
CA GLY A 92 -6.60 6.09 13.68
C GLY A 92 -5.28 5.65 13.09
N SER A 93 -5.27 4.42 12.58
CA SER A 93 -4.18 3.93 11.74
C SER A 93 -4.61 2.75 10.87
N ILE A 94 -3.93 2.56 9.75
CA ILE A 94 -3.97 1.35 8.93
C ILE A 94 -2.66 0.56 9.11
N LYS A 95 -2.78 -0.77 9.22
CA LYS A 95 -1.63 -1.69 9.38
C LYS A 95 -1.94 -3.04 8.76
N SER A 96 -0.92 -3.74 8.30
CA SER A 96 -1.05 -5.14 7.83
C SER A 96 -0.35 -6.12 8.77
N THR A 97 -1.03 -7.22 9.07
CA THR A 97 -0.52 -8.34 9.86
C THR A 97 -0.86 -9.64 9.15
N GLY A 98 0.15 -10.33 8.61
CA GLY A 98 -0.09 -11.42 7.66
C GLY A 98 -0.82 -10.89 6.42
N ASP A 99 -1.85 -11.60 5.98
CA ASP A 99 -2.63 -11.25 4.80
C ASP A 99 -3.74 -10.21 5.06
N ILE A 100 -3.92 -9.80 6.32
CA ILE A 100 -4.97 -8.86 6.72
C ILE A 100 -4.39 -7.45 6.78
N THR A 101 -4.95 -6.53 5.99
CA THR A 101 -4.78 -5.09 6.15
C THR A 101 -6.00 -4.53 6.88
N ARG A 102 -5.78 -3.89 8.03
CA ARG A 102 -6.83 -3.39 8.92
C ARG A 102 -6.67 -1.91 9.20
N ALA A 103 -7.75 -1.15 9.01
CA ALA A 103 -7.89 0.22 9.46
C ALA A 103 -8.71 0.28 10.76
N VAL A 104 -8.20 1.00 11.76
CA VAL A 104 -8.93 1.28 13.00
C VAL A 104 -9.03 2.78 13.17
N LEU A 105 -10.25 3.31 13.08
CA LEU A 105 -10.55 4.73 13.19
C LEU A 105 -11.36 5.00 14.46
N LYS A 106 -11.08 6.11 15.13
CA LYS A 106 -11.76 6.56 16.35
C LYS A 106 -12.27 7.97 16.15
N GLY A 107 -13.59 8.10 16.10
CA GLY A 107 -14.32 9.35 16.03
C GLY A 107 -14.65 9.91 17.41
N LYS A 108 -14.49 11.22 17.58
CA LYS A 108 -15.08 12.00 18.66
C LYS A 108 -16.09 12.96 18.05
N LEU A 109 -17.32 12.87 18.53
CA LEU A 109 -18.45 13.64 18.05
C LEU A 109 -18.83 14.70 19.09
N ILE A 110 -19.05 15.94 18.65
CA ILE A 110 -19.58 17.04 19.47
C ILE A 110 -20.57 17.82 18.62
N GLY A 111 -21.78 18.05 19.12
CA GLY A 111 -22.81 18.72 18.34
C GLY A 111 -24.03 19.11 19.14
N ILE A 112 -25.13 19.29 18.41
CA ILE A 112 -26.47 19.55 18.93
C ILE A 112 -27.50 18.60 18.32
N ALA A 113 -28.59 18.39 19.04
CA ALA A 113 -29.82 17.80 18.53
C ALA A 113 -31.00 18.72 18.88
N THR A 114 -31.99 18.82 18.00
CA THR A 114 -33.17 19.66 18.21
C THR A 114 -34.42 19.08 17.56
N ASP A 115 -35.55 19.19 18.25
CA ASP A 115 -36.89 18.87 17.76
C ASP A 115 -37.64 20.12 17.24
N GLY A 116 -36.94 21.24 17.09
CA GLY A 116 -37.51 22.55 16.75
C GLY A 116 -37.96 23.39 17.94
N TYR A 117 -38.09 22.80 19.14
CA TYR A 117 -38.51 23.50 20.36
C TYR A 117 -37.37 23.57 21.40
N GLN A 118 -36.59 22.51 21.52
CA GLN A 118 -35.46 22.41 22.44
C GLN A 118 -34.17 22.09 21.67
N VAL A 119 -33.04 22.62 22.16
CA VAL A 119 -31.71 22.30 21.64
C VAL A 119 -30.89 21.68 22.76
N VAL A 120 -30.44 20.44 22.56
CA VAL A 120 -29.60 19.71 23.51
C VAL A 120 -28.21 19.50 22.94
N LYS A 121 -27.18 19.64 23.79
CA LYS A 121 -25.80 19.34 23.40
C LYS A 121 -25.61 17.82 23.36
N ILE A 122 -25.00 17.32 22.31
CA ILE A 122 -24.63 15.92 22.17
C ILE A 122 -23.11 15.74 22.15
N LYS A 123 -22.65 14.61 22.66
CA LYS A 123 -21.27 14.16 22.57
C LYS A 123 -21.22 12.66 22.33
N GLY A 124 -20.27 12.20 21.53
CA GLY A 124 -20.15 10.79 21.21
C GLY A 124 -18.72 10.32 21.00
N LYS A 125 -18.56 9.01 21.06
CA LYS A 125 -17.36 8.30 20.61
C LYS A 125 -17.78 7.20 19.65
N ILE A 126 -17.09 7.10 18.53
CA ILE A 126 -17.34 6.09 17.51
C ILE A 126 -16.01 5.39 17.24
N THR A 127 -16.02 4.08 17.02
CA THR A 127 -14.87 3.29 16.62
C THR A 127 -15.26 2.48 15.40
N TYR A 128 -14.52 2.67 14.32
CA TYR A 128 -14.63 1.89 13.10
C TYR A 128 -13.47 0.92 13.05
N THR A 129 -13.76 -0.34 12.74
CA THR A 129 -12.74 -1.37 12.50
C THR A 129 -13.06 -1.99 11.15
N TYR A 130 -12.24 -1.69 10.15
CA TYR A 130 -12.40 -2.20 8.79
C TYR A 130 -11.21 -3.06 8.39
N ASP A 131 -11.49 -4.15 7.70
CA ASP A 131 -10.51 -4.88 6.92
C ASP A 131 -10.65 -4.50 5.45
N VAL A 132 -9.54 -4.52 4.73
CA VAL A 132 -9.55 -4.38 3.28
C VAL A 132 -10.08 -5.66 2.66
N ASP A 133 -11.22 -5.55 1.97
CA ASP A 133 -11.73 -6.58 1.09
C ASP A 133 -11.24 -6.33 -0.34
N LYS A 134 -10.14 -7.00 -0.69
CA LYS A 134 -9.49 -6.87 -2.01
C LYS A 134 -10.45 -7.18 -3.17
N PRO A 135 -11.27 -8.25 -3.13
CA PRO A 135 -12.17 -8.59 -4.25
C PRO A 135 -13.22 -7.53 -4.56
N SER A 136 -13.81 -6.89 -3.55
CA SER A 136 -14.78 -5.80 -3.78
C SER A 136 -14.15 -4.41 -3.85
N ASN A 137 -12.84 -4.29 -3.59
CA ASN A 137 -12.12 -3.04 -3.43
C ASN A 137 -12.83 -2.10 -2.44
N ARG A 138 -13.12 -2.60 -1.24
CA ARG A 138 -13.80 -1.87 -0.17
C ARG A 138 -13.18 -2.12 1.18
N LEU A 139 -13.52 -1.25 2.12
CA LEU A 139 -13.32 -1.47 3.54
C LEU A 139 -14.59 -2.07 4.12
N ILE A 140 -14.50 -3.25 4.74
CA ILE A 140 -15.64 -3.96 5.33
C ILE A 140 -15.35 -4.22 6.79
N GLY A 141 -16.32 -4.00 7.67
CA GLY A 141 -16.13 -4.31 9.07
C GLY A 141 -17.28 -3.89 9.96
N THR A 142 -16.94 -3.25 11.09
CA THR A 142 -17.91 -2.90 12.13
C THR A 142 -17.73 -1.48 12.61
N VAL A 143 -18.84 -0.84 12.90
CA VAL A 143 -18.91 0.43 13.61
C VAL A 143 -19.49 0.20 15.00
N LYS A 144 -18.82 0.76 16.01
CA LYS A 144 -19.29 0.73 17.41
C LYS A 144 -19.28 2.12 17.97
N GLY A 145 -20.36 2.54 18.61
CA GLY A 145 -20.42 3.88 19.16
C GLY A 145 -21.26 4.01 20.40
N LYS A 146 -21.07 5.17 21.05
CA LYS A 146 -21.90 5.65 22.14
C LYS A 146 -22.10 7.15 22.00
N ILE A 147 -23.35 7.59 21.92
CA ILE A 147 -23.74 9.00 21.81
C ILE A 147 -24.56 9.36 23.05
N CYS A 148 -24.34 10.54 23.60
CA CYS A 148 -25.01 11.03 24.80
C CYS A 148 -25.59 12.42 24.56
N ALA A 149 -26.84 12.62 24.92
CA ALA A 149 -27.49 13.93 24.96
C ALA A 149 -27.48 14.48 26.39
N LYS A 150 -27.17 15.76 26.54
CA LYS A 150 -27.17 16.41 27.86
C LYS A 150 -28.59 16.39 28.44
N GLY A 151 -28.79 15.64 29.52
CA GLY A 151 -30.11 15.47 30.17
C GLY A 151 -30.97 14.35 29.59
N GLY A 152 -30.60 13.79 28.42
CA GLY A 152 -31.36 12.74 27.72
C GLY A 152 -30.76 11.33 27.81
N GLY A 153 -29.62 11.16 28.47
CA GLY A 153 -28.95 9.85 28.61
C GLY A 153 -27.99 9.53 27.46
N CYS A 154 -27.70 8.25 27.26
CA CYS A 154 -26.79 7.78 26.22
C CYS A 154 -27.32 6.53 25.53
N GLN A 155 -27.08 6.43 24.22
CA GLN A 155 -27.36 5.26 23.40
C GLN A 155 -26.06 4.68 22.85
N SER A 156 -25.97 3.36 22.80
CA SER A 156 -24.87 2.63 22.19
C SER A 156 -25.36 1.86 20.98
N PHE A 157 -24.48 1.66 20.00
CA PHE A 157 -24.78 0.91 18.79
C PHE A 157 -23.56 0.08 18.36
N ASN A 158 -23.81 -0.96 17.58
CA ASN A 158 -22.80 -1.88 17.08
C ASN A 158 -23.35 -2.59 15.84
N ASP A 159 -22.91 -2.14 14.67
CA ASP A 159 -23.48 -2.56 13.39
C ASP A 159 -22.36 -2.95 12.42
N ALA A 160 -22.73 -3.75 11.42
CA ALA A 160 -21.87 -3.98 10.28
C ALA A 160 -21.80 -2.70 9.44
N ASP A 161 -20.64 -2.45 8.83
CA ASP A 161 -20.41 -1.23 8.09
C ASP A 161 -19.43 -1.46 6.94
N GLN A 162 -19.53 -0.62 5.91
CA GLN A 162 -18.64 -0.65 4.76
C GLN A 162 -18.34 0.77 4.27
N MET A 163 -17.12 0.98 3.78
CA MET A 163 -16.66 2.25 3.25
C MET A 163 -15.96 2.01 1.92
N ASP A 164 -16.32 2.78 0.90
CA ASP A 164 -15.61 2.78 -0.38
C ASP A 164 -14.24 3.46 -0.24
N PHE A 165 -13.25 3.02 -1.02
CA PHE A 165 -11.98 3.76 -1.12
C PHE A 165 -12.17 5.09 -1.85
N PRO A 166 -11.29 6.09 -1.62
CA PRO A 166 -11.33 7.33 -2.37
C PRO A 166 -11.06 7.05 -3.87
N PRO A 167 -11.54 7.92 -4.78
CA PRO A 167 -11.34 7.71 -6.21
C PRO A 167 -9.87 7.51 -6.59
N GLY A 168 -9.58 6.49 -7.39
CA GLY A 168 -8.24 6.18 -7.88
C GLY A 168 -7.42 5.27 -6.96
N GLU A 169 -7.92 4.92 -5.78
CA GLU A 169 -7.25 3.96 -4.89
C GLU A 169 -7.75 2.52 -5.14
N ASP A 170 -6.83 1.65 -5.56
CA ASP A 170 -7.09 0.23 -5.79
C ASP A 170 -6.06 -0.70 -5.14
N GLY A 171 -5.13 -0.15 -4.35
CA GLY A 171 -4.07 -0.87 -3.68
C GLY A 171 -2.86 -1.24 -4.56
N THR A 172 -2.91 -1.05 -5.88
CA THR A 172 -1.73 -1.26 -6.74
C THR A 172 -0.70 -0.16 -6.54
N TRP A 173 0.57 -0.46 -6.80
CA TRP A 173 1.65 0.52 -6.71
C TRP A 173 2.88 0.09 -7.53
N ASN A 174 3.74 1.06 -7.85
CA ASN A 174 5.00 0.84 -8.56
C ASN A 174 6.18 1.18 -7.67
N LEU A 175 7.23 0.37 -7.71
CA LEU A 175 8.54 0.70 -7.18
C LEU A 175 9.46 1.10 -8.32
N VAL A 176 9.78 2.38 -8.38
CA VAL A 176 10.72 2.95 -9.35
C VAL A 176 12.07 3.13 -8.67
N MET A 177 13.16 2.70 -9.31
CA MET A 177 14.52 2.74 -8.76
C MET A 177 15.52 3.23 -9.80
N ASP A 178 16.42 4.10 -9.36
CA ASP A 178 17.59 4.52 -10.13
C ASP A 178 18.84 4.05 -9.40
N ILE A 179 19.48 3.02 -9.93
CA ILE A 179 20.63 2.34 -9.31
C ILE A 179 21.92 2.81 -9.98
N GLN A 180 22.89 3.17 -9.16
CA GLN A 180 24.26 3.47 -9.55
C GLN A 180 25.21 2.43 -8.96
N ASN A 181 25.99 1.81 -9.82
CA ASN A 181 27.09 0.93 -9.44
C ASN A 181 28.38 1.76 -9.28
N VAL A 182 29.00 1.72 -8.11
CA VAL A 182 30.17 2.55 -7.79
C VAL A 182 31.50 1.84 -8.11
N ASP A 183 31.60 0.56 -7.80
CA ASP A 183 32.87 -0.19 -7.80
C ASP A 183 32.72 -1.68 -8.20
N GLY A 184 31.59 -2.03 -8.82
CA GLY A 184 31.22 -3.41 -9.13
C GLY A 184 30.62 -4.20 -7.96
N LYS A 185 30.55 -3.62 -6.76
CA LYS A 185 30.05 -4.28 -5.54
C LYS A 185 29.10 -3.41 -4.72
N THR A 186 29.25 -2.09 -4.77
CA THR A 186 28.49 -1.13 -3.98
C THR A 186 27.44 -0.49 -4.86
N LEU A 187 26.18 -0.57 -4.41
CA LEU A 187 25.03 -0.01 -5.11
C LEU A 187 24.46 1.15 -4.29
N ILE A 188 24.24 2.29 -4.92
CA ILE A 188 23.61 3.47 -4.32
C ILE A 188 22.56 4.04 -5.27
N GLY A 189 21.67 4.90 -4.78
CA GLY A 189 20.74 5.59 -5.65
C GLY A 189 19.50 6.12 -4.94
N THR A 190 18.45 6.30 -5.73
CA THR A 190 17.13 6.76 -5.29
C THR A 190 16.08 5.73 -5.67
N ALA A 191 14.96 5.76 -4.96
CA ALA A 191 13.78 5.01 -5.31
C ALA A 191 12.53 5.79 -4.93
N SER A 192 11.40 5.44 -5.50
CA SER A 192 10.10 5.97 -5.13
C SER A 192 9.03 4.91 -5.24
N ALA A 193 8.15 4.84 -4.25
CA ALA A 193 6.93 4.05 -4.35
C ALA A 193 5.79 4.97 -4.81
N VAL A 194 5.18 4.65 -5.95
CA VAL A 194 4.07 5.41 -6.55
C VAL A 194 2.79 4.60 -6.36
N LEU A 195 1.86 5.11 -5.56
CA LEU A 195 0.58 4.44 -5.27
C LEU A 195 -0.44 4.67 -6.39
N SER A 196 -1.47 3.82 -6.41
CA SER A 196 -2.60 3.91 -7.36
C SER A 196 -3.26 5.29 -7.40
N ASN A 197 -3.40 5.95 -6.26
CA ASN A 197 -3.94 7.30 -6.16
C ASN A 197 -2.96 8.43 -6.60
N GLY A 198 -1.76 8.08 -7.09
CA GLY A 198 -0.72 9.00 -7.55
C GLY A 198 0.22 9.53 -6.45
N ARG A 199 -0.03 9.21 -5.18
CA ARG A 199 0.90 9.58 -4.08
C ARG A 199 2.26 8.93 -4.30
N THR A 200 3.31 9.70 -4.09
CA THR A 200 4.70 9.22 -4.25
C THR A 200 5.46 9.32 -2.93
N GLU A 201 6.03 8.20 -2.50
CA GLU A 201 6.87 8.10 -1.31
C GLU A 201 8.35 8.00 -1.70
N PRO A 202 9.16 9.04 -1.46
CA PRO A 202 10.58 9.02 -1.81
C PRO A 202 11.38 8.13 -0.86
N LEU A 203 12.35 7.41 -1.44
CA LEU A 203 13.20 6.44 -0.75
C LEU A 203 14.66 6.66 -1.18
N THR A 204 15.57 6.40 -0.25
CA THR A 204 17.01 6.30 -0.52
C THR A 204 17.39 4.84 -0.70
N LEU A 205 18.25 4.55 -1.68
CA LEU A 205 18.71 3.21 -2.00
C LEU A 205 20.18 3.04 -1.60
N LYS A 206 20.47 1.96 -0.87
CA LYS A 206 21.83 1.49 -0.59
C LYS A 206 21.88 -0.02 -0.65
N GLY A 207 22.91 -0.60 -1.24
CA GLY A 207 23.00 -2.04 -1.39
C GLY A 207 24.39 -2.55 -1.70
N LYS A 208 24.47 -3.86 -1.87
CA LYS A 208 25.68 -4.56 -2.31
C LYS A 208 25.33 -5.60 -3.36
N TYR A 209 26.21 -5.78 -4.32
CA TYR A 209 26.17 -6.84 -5.31
C TYR A 209 27.26 -7.88 -5.01
N ASN A 210 26.90 -9.16 -5.13
CA ASN A 210 27.82 -10.28 -4.96
C ASN A 210 28.06 -10.95 -6.31
N THR A 211 29.26 -10.76 -6.86
CA THR A 211 29.69 -11.31 -8.16
C THR A 211 29.77 -12.84 -8.18
N GLN A 212 29.86 -13.51 -7.03
CA GLN A 212 29.95 -14.98 -6.95
C GLN A 212 28.57 -15.64 -7.06
N THR A 213 27.56 -15.00 -6.48
CA THR A 213 26.18 -15.52 -6.47
C THR A 213 25.30 -14.82 -7.49
N ASP A 214 25.80 -13.74 -8.10
CA ASP A 214 25.05 -12.87 -9.00
C ASP A 214 23.78 -12.28 -8.37
N LEU A 215 23.89 -11.85 -7.10
CA LEU A 215 22.76 -11.30 -6.34
C LEU A 215 23.06 -9.90 -5.82
N ALA A 216 22.09 -9.00 -5.99
CA ALA A 216 22.02 -7.72 -5.32
C ALA A 216 21.17 -7.80 -4.05
N LYS A 217 21.68 -7.22 -2.97
CA LYS A 217 20.96 -6.97 -1.72
C LYS A 217 20.76 -5.48 -1.57
N LEU A 218 19.54 -5.01 -1.73
CA LEU A 218 19.17 -3.59 -1.70
C LEU A 218 18.39 -3.30 -0.42
N GLY A 219 18.75 -2.20 0.24
CA GLY A 219 18.01 -1.59 1.33
C GLY A 219 17.44 -0.26 0.88
N LEU A 220 16.13 -0.11 0.98
CA LEU A 220 15.42 1.14 0.68
C LEU A 220 14.92 1.75 1.98
N LYS A 221 15.02 3.07 2.13
CA LYS A 221 14.54 3.78 3.32
C LYS A 221 14.06 5.19 2.99
N GLY A 222 12.87 5.53 3.45
CA GLY A 222 12.30 6.88 3.45
C GLY A 222 11.42 7.10 4.68
N SER A 223 10.67 8.20 4.71
CA SER A 223 9.67 8.46 5.75
C SER A 223 8.48 7.50 5.62
N GLY A 224 8.01 7.28 4.39
CA GLY A 224 6.92 6.39 4.00
C GLY A 224 7.18 4.91 4.22
N GLY A 225 8.44 4.49 4.22
CA GLY A 225 8.71 3.06 4.20
C GLY A 225 10.16 2.65 4.32
N LYS A 226 10.34 1.33 4.46
CA LYS A 226 11.64 0.66 4.45
C LYS A 226 11.50 -0.71 3.84
N PHE A 227 12.38 -1.05 2.91
CA PHE A 227 12.40 -2.35 2.24
C PHE A 227 13.78 -2.99 2.31
N SER A 228 13.80 -4.32 2.27
CA SER A 228 14.95 -5.15 2.00
C SER A 228 14.61 -6.02 0.79
N ILE A 229 15.41 -5.90 -0.26
CA ILE A 229 15.19 -6.59 -1.54
C ILE A 229 16.40 -7.46 -1.83
N GLN A 230 16.14 -8.68 -2.28
CA GLN A 230 17.13 -9.51 -2.98
C GLN A 230 16.70 -9.64 -4.43
N ALA A 231 17.59 -9.31 -5.35
CA ALA A 231 17.27 -9.28 -6.77
C ALA A 231 18.47 -9.71 -7.62
N GLN A 232 18.18 -10.11 -8.85
CA GLN A 232 19.14 -10.44 -9.88
C GLN A 232 18.80 -9.67 -11.15
N GLU A 233 19.79 -9.12 -11.83
CA GLU A 233 19.57 -8.51 -13.14
C GLU A 233 19.56 -9.59 -14.22
N VAL A 234 18.52 -9.62 -15.06
CA VAL A 234 18.41 -10.56 -16.18
C VAL A 234 17.93 -9.78 -17.38
N LEU A 235 18.75 -9.71 -18.44
CA LEU A 235 18.42 -9.01 -19.70
C LEU A 235 17.98 -7.55 -19.49
N GLY A 236 18.63 -6.84 -18.55
CA GLY A 236 18.32 -5.44 -18.24
C GLY A 236 17.09 -5.24 -17.35
N GLN A 237 16.48 -6.31 -16.84
CA GLN A 237 15.40 -6.27 -15.86
C GLN A 237 15.89 -6.69 -14.49
N LEU A 238 15.44 -6.02 -13.44
CA LEU A 238 15.79 -6.38 -12.07
C LEU A 238 14.71 -7.32 -11.50
N ILE A 239 14.98 -8.62 -11.52
CA ILE A 239 14.05 -9.65 -11.07
C ILE A 239 14.16 -9.83 -9.56
N PHE A 240 13.05 -9.62 -8.84
CA PHE A 240 13.02 -9.76 -7.39
C PHE A 240 12.91 -11.23 -7.01
N GLN A 241 13.84 -11.69 -6.17
CA GLN A 241 13.79 -12.99 -5.51
C GLN A 241 13.09 -12.91 -4.16
N SER A 242 13.20 -11.75 -3.51
CA SER A 242 12.37 -11.44 -2.34
C SER A 242 12.29 -9.94 -2.12
N LEU A 243 11.15 -9.49 -1.63
CA LEU A 243 10.96 -8.15 -1.10
C LEU A 243 10.33 -8.26 0.27
N LYS A 244 10.87 -7.58 1.27
CA LYS A 244 10.28 -7.51 2.62
C LYS A 244 10.39 -6.11 3.16
N GLY A 245 9.28 -5.55 3.63
CA GLY A 245 9.31 -4.18 4.12
C GLY A 245 8.00 -3.68 4.67
N LYS A 246 7.96 -2.36 4.83
CA LYS A 246 6.75 -1.61 5.14
C LYS A 246 6.65 -0.37 4.28
N LEU A 247 5.42 -0.02 3.91
CA LEU A 247 5.05 1.21 3.22
C LEU A 247 3.75 1.74 3.84
N LEU A 248 3.68 3.02 4.19
CA LEU A 248 2.51 3.64 4.84
C LEU A 248 1.96 2.82 6.03
N GLY A 249 2.85 2.28 6.86
CA GLY A 249 2.47 1.46 8.03
C GLY A 249 2.05 0.01 7.71
N GLN A 250 1.92 -0.35 6.44
CA GLN A 250 1.48 -1.65 5.94
C GLN A 250 2.66 -2.54 5.62
N THR A 251 2.51 -3.85 5.80
CA THR A 251 3.58 -4.83 5.55
C THR A 251 3.52 -5.26 4.10
N VAL A 252 4.67 -5.26 3.41
CA VAL A 252 4.78 -5.68 2.01
C VAL A 252 5.78 -6.81 1.93
N THR A 253 5.38 -7.92 1.31
CA THR A 253 6.23 -9.10 1.11
C THR A 253 6.00 -9.73 -0.25
N GLN A 254 7.07 -10.06 -0.98
CA GLN A 254 7.08 -10.84 -2.22
C GLN A 254 8.16 -11.91 -2.13
#